data_AF-A0A7J6FCR3-F1
#
_entry.id   AF-A0A7J6FCR3-F1
#
_cell.length_a   1.000
_cell.length_b   1.000
_cell.length_c   1.000
_cell.angle_alpha   90.00
_cell.angle_beta   90.00
_cell.angle_gamma   90.00
#
_symmetry.space_group_name_H-M   'P 1'
#
loop_
_entity.id
_entity.type
_entity.pdbx_description
1 polymer ?
#
loop_
_entity_poly.entity_id
_entity_poly.type
_entity_poly.pdbx_seq_one_letter_code
_entity_poly.pdbx_strand_id
1 'polypeptide(L)'
;MMRTKRRAVSDDDYINWKKVKIMLTEAMELIDTSIEKIRKKLDENNDEEWTQVDQMIASITVNKLFSENIGPKVWNYLSRSLCNKYDCVLKERILGKVIPSLEGKKNDKSLVKEILEEWALFEIYLNNVQIMFKPADELGRLPTVSPILPWSLRARSKHNFCIRVWGKFSCEIDHLLNEMNDSSERLHEDSIKFVLFYYEMGQATTATDIHTNRSLVCVRLE
;
A
#
# COMPACT_ATOMS: atom_id res chain seq x y z
N MET A 1 5.09 -61.99 6.93
CA MET A 1 4.80 -61.28 5.67
C MET A 1 3.93 -60.07 5.99
N MET A 2 4.54 -58.92 6.30
CA MET A 2 3.81 -57.70 6.67
C MET A 2 3.27 -57.02 5.41
N ARG A 3 1.94 -56.98 5.27
CA ARG A 3 1.28 -56.13 4.27
C ARG A 3 1.30 -54.70 4.77
N THR A 4 2.21 -53.90 4.24
CA THR A 4 2.16 -52.44 4.35
C THR A 4 0.88 -51.97 3.67
N LYS A 5 -0.16 -51.68 4.47
CA LYS A 5 -1.34 -50.94 3.99
C LYS A 5 -0.82 -49.60 3.48
N ARG A 6 -0.76 -49.43 2.15
CA ARG A 6 -0.70 -48.11 1.53
C ARG A 6 -1.91 -47.36 2.07
N ARG A 7 -1.71 -46.37 2.94
CA ARG A 7 -2.78 -45.41 3.25
C ARG A 7 -3.19 -44.82 1.92
N ALA A 8 -4.46 -45.03 1.56
CA ALA A 8 -5.10 -44.24 0.54
C ALA A 8 -4.84 -42.77 0.88
N VAL A 9 -4.41 -42.01 -0.11
CA VAL A 9 -4.36 -40.55 -0.03
C VAL A 9 -5.75 -40.12 0.44
N SER A 10 -5.82 -39.44 1.59
CA SER A 10 -7.08 -38.90 2.12
C SER A 10 -7.71 -38.01 1.06
N ASP A 11 -9.02 -38.13 0.86
CA ASP A 11 -9.81 -37.33 -0.08
C ASP A 11 -9.91 -35.83 0.31
N ASP A 12 -9.05 -35.35 1.23
CA ASP A 12 -8.98 -33.97 1.73
C ASP A 12 -8.26 -32.98 0.79
N ASP A 13 -7.70 -33.43 -0.35
CA ASP A 13 -6.76 -32.61 -1.14
C ASP A 13 -7.21 -32.25 -2.57
N TYR A 14 -8.47 -32.48 -2.96
CA TYR A 14 -8.97 -31.93 -4.22
C TYR A 14 -9.46 -30.49 -4.03
N ILE A 15 -8.51 -29.57 -3.91
CA ILE A 15 -8.79 -28.14 -4.04
C ILE A 15 -9.51 -27.93 -5.38
N ASN A 16 -10.78 -27.52 -5.33
CA ASN A 16 -11.53 -27.14 -6.53
C ASN A 16 -11.04 -25.75 -7.01
N TRP A 17 -9.86 -25.75 -7.63
CA TRP A 17 -9.19 -24.55 -8.13
C TRP A 17 -10.03 -23.79 -9.15
N LYS A 18 -10.91 -24.47 -9.88
CA LYS A 18 -11.86 -23.81 -10.78
C LYS A 18 -12.81 -22.91 -10.00
N LYS A 19 -13.40 -23.42 -8.92
CA LYS A 19 -14.28 -22.63 -8.04
C LYS A 19 -13.53 -21.48 -7.37
N VAL A 20 -12.32 -21.73 -6.85
CA VAL A 20 -11.48 -20.68 -6.23
C VAL A 20 -11.18 -19.55 -7.23
N LYS A 21 -10.82 -19.89 -8.47
CA LYS A 21 -10.53 -18.90 -9.51
C LYS A 21 -11.77 -18.09 -9.89
N ILE A 22 -12.94 -18.72 -10.03
CA ILE A 22 -14.20 -18.02 -10.34
C ILE A 22 -14.52 -17.01 -9.24
N MET A 23 -14.49 -17.42 -7.96
CA MET A 23 -14.75 -16.53 -6.83
C MET A 23 -13.75 -15.36 -6.78
N LEU A 24 -12.47 -15.62 -7.05
CA LEU A 24 -11.46 -14.57 -7.09
C LEU A 24 -11.70 -13.60 -8.25
N THR A 25 -12.03 -14.09 -9.44
CA THR A 25 -12.32 -13.25 -10.61
C THR A 25 -13.51 -12.32 -10.33
N GLU A 26 -14.62 -12.87 -9.82
CA GLU A 26 -15.81 -12.08 -9.46
C GLU A 26 -15.47 -10.98 -8.42
N ALA A 27 -14.66 -11.34 -7.41
CA ALA A 27 -14.20 -10.36 -6.44
C ALA A 27 -13.28 -9.30 -7.05
N MET A 28 -12.40 -9.67 -7.99
CA MET A 28 -11.51 -8.73 -8.68
C MET A 28 -12.29 -7.74 -9.56
N GLU A 29 -13.31 -8.20 -10.29
CA GLU A 29 -14.19 -7.34 -11.09
C GLU A 29 -14.94 -6.33 -10.21
N LEU A 30 -15.42 -6.78 -9.04
CA LEU A 30 -16.06 -5.89 -8.07
C LEU A 30 -15.08 -4.88 -7.48
N ILE A 31 -13.85 -5.30 -7.15
CA ILE A 31 -12.78 -4.41 -6.68
C ILE A 31 -12.52 -3.36 -7.76
N ASP A 32 -12.36 -3.76 -9.02
CA ASP A 32 -12.10 -2.84 -10.13
C ASP A 32 -13.21 -1.81 -10.32
N THR A 33 -14.45 -2.26 -10.29
CA THR A 33 -15.63 -1.38 -10.35
C THR A 33 -15.64 -0.39 -9.18
N SER A 34 -15.30 -0.87 -7.98
CA SER A 34 -15.25 -0.03 -6.77
C SER A 34 -14.12 1.00 -6.82
N ILE A 35 -12.94 0.61 -7.33
CA ILE A 35 -11.82 1.53 -7.54
C ILE A 35 -12.19 2.63 -8.53
N GLU A 36 -12.91 2.30 -9.59
CA GLU A 36 -13.35 3.29 -10.57
C GLU A 36 -14.34 4.28 -9.95
N LYS A 37 -15.32 3.81 -9.16
CA LYS A 37 -16.21 4.69 -8.40
C LYS A 37 -15.45 5.63 -7.45
N ILE A 38 -14.45 5.11 -6.74
CA ILE A 38 -13.60 5.92 -5.86
C ILE A 38 -12.83 6.98 -6.66
N ARG A 39 -12.28 6.61 -7.82
CA ARG A 39 -11.55 7.55 -8.70
C ARG A 39 -12.47 8.66 -9.18
N LYS A 40 -13.64 8.35 -9.71
CA LYS A 40 -14.62 9.34 -10.18
C LYS A 40 -15.06 10.30 -9.08
N LYS A 41 -15.36 9.77 -7.88
CA LYS A 41 -15.73 10.58 -6.71
C LYS A 41 -14.64 11.59 -6.34
N LEU A 42 -13.37 11.18 -6.39
CA LEU A 42 -12.25 12.01 -5.92
C LEU A 42 -11.69 12.93 -7.00
N ASP A 43 -11.74 12.53 -8.28
CA ASP A 43 -11.09 13.25 -9.38
C ASP A 43 -12.06 14.13 -10.18
N GLU A 44 -13.31 13.70 -10.33
CA GLU A 44 -14.27 14.35 -11.23
C GLU A 44 -15.29 15.21 -10.47
N ASN A 45 -15.23 15.23 -9.14
CA ASN A 45 -16.29 15.77 -8.26
C ASN A 45 -17.69 15.28 -8.69
N ASN A 46 -17.74 14.08 -9.28
CA ASN A 46 -18.98 13.45 -9.68
C ASN A 46 -19.63 12.86 -8.43
N ASP A 47 -20.91 13.17 -8.23
CA ASP A 47 -21.77 12.54 -7.22
C ASP A 47 -22.03 11.04 -7.53
N GLU A 48 -21.37 10.45 -8.53
CA GLU A 48 -21.42 9.00 -8.75
C GLU A 48 -20.90 8.27 -7.51
N GLU A 49 -21.81 7.50 -6.95
CA GLU A 49 -21.93 7.39 -5.51
C GLU A 49 -21.07 6.20 -5.04
N TRP A 50 -19.85 6.45 -4.54
CA TRP A 50 -19.15 5.48 -3.68
C TRP A 50 -19.87 5.43 -2.32
N THR A 51 -20.99 4.70 -2.29
CA THR A 51 -21.95 4.66 -1.18
C THR A 51 -21.49 3.76 -0.04
N GLN A 52 -22.17 3.87 1.11
CA GLN A 52 -22.05 2.89 2.19
C GLN A 52 -22.46 1.48 1.75
N VAL A 53 -23.42 1.36 0.83
CA VAL A 53 -23.88 0.07 0.29
C VAL A 53 -22.77 -0.57 -0.55
N ASP A 54 -22.13 0.19 -1.42
CA ASP A 54 -20.99 -0.28 -2.23
C ASP A 54 -19.82 -0.71 -1.34
N GLN A 55 -19.50 0.13 -0.35
CA GLN A 55 -18.47 -0.17 0.65
C GLN A 55 -18.74 -1.49 1.36
N MET A 56 -19.97 -1.70 1.82
CA MET A 56 -20.38 -2.93 2.48
C MET A 56 -20.29 -4.14 1.54
N ILE A 57 -20.80 -4.04 0.31
CA ILE A 57 -20.79 -5.13 -0.68
C ILE A 57 -19.35 -5.54 -1.01
N ALA A 58 -18.47 -4.57 -1.27
CA ALA A 58 -17.06 -4.84 -1.56
C ALA A 58 -16.35 -5.50 -0.37
N SER A 59 -16.54 -4.94 0.83
CA SER A 59 -15.94 -5.46 2.08
C SER A 59 -16.36 -6.90 2.37
N ILE A 60 -17.66 -7.19 2.26
CA ILE A 60 -18.21 -8.54 2.46
C ILE A 60 -17.66 -9.50 1.42
N THR A 61 -17.58 -9.09 0.16
CA THR A 61 -17.13 -9.95 -0.94
C THR A 61 -15.66 -10.33 -0.77
N VAL A 62 -14.79 -9.36 -0.48
CA VAL A 62 -13.37 -9.62 -0.20
C VAL A 62 -13.22 -10.53 1.01
N ASN A 63 -13.98 -10.28 2.08
CA ASN A 63 -13.90 -11.10 3.29
C ASN A 63 -14.40 -12.54 3.08
N LYS A 64 -15.44 -12.73 2.25
CA LYS A 64 -16.01 -14.05 1.91
C LYS A 64 -15.06 -14.95 1.14
N LEU A 65 -14.02 -14.39 0.50
CA LEU A 65 -12.96 -15.19 -0.12
C LEU A 65 -12.23 -16.07 0.90
N PHE A 66 -12.23 -15.70 2.18
CA PHE A 66 -11.49 -16.36 3.25
C PHE A 66 -12.40 -17.12 4.22
N SER A 67 -13.15 -18.12 3.73
CA SER A 67 -14.00 -18.96 4.59
C SER A 67 -13.16 -19.82 5.56
N GLU A 68 -13.75 -20.20 6.69
CA GLU A 68 -13.06 -20.88 7.81
C GLU A 68 -12.39 -22.20 7.43
N ASN A 69 -12.84 -22.84 6.35
CA ASN A 69 -12.37 -24.16 5.90
C ASN A 69 -11.38 -24.09 4.71
N ILE A 70 -10.79 -22.92 4.45
CA ILE A 70 -9.84 -22.76 3.33
C ILE A 70 -8.47 -23.27 3.73
N GLY A 71 -7.98 -24.28 2.99
CA GLY A 71 -6.64 -24.82 3.19
C GLY A 71 -5.53 -23.78 2.94
N PRO A 72 -4.35 -23.93 3.57
CA PRO A 72 -3.26 -22.93 3.53
C PRO A 72 -2.79 -22.53 2.13
N LYS A 73 -2.82 -23.45 1.16
CA LYS A 73 -2.43 -23.18 -0.24
C LYS A 73 -3.38 -22.18 -0.91
N VAL A 74 -4.69 -22.36 -0.72
CA VAL A 74 -5.71 -21.47 -1.28
C VAL A 74 -5.66 -20.12 -0.58
N TRP A 75 -5.49 -20.13 0.75
CA TRP A 75 -5.29 -18.92 1.55
C TRP A 75 -4.16 -18.06 1.00
N ASN A 76 -2.96 -18.63 0.86
CA ASN A 76 -1.78 -17.93 0.34
C ASN A 76 -1.98 -17.41 -1.09
N TYR A 77 -2.69 -18.16 -1.93
CA TYR A 77 -3.00 -17.73 -3.28
C TYR A 77 -3.94 -16.51 -3.31
N LEU A 78 -5.04 -16.55 -2.54
CA LEU A 78 -6.01 -15.46 -2.47
C LEU A 78 -5.39 -14.20 -1.85
N SER A 79 -4.67 -14.38 -0.74
CA SER A 79 -4.04 -13.30 0.01
C SER A 79 -2.98 -12.58 -0.83
N ARG A 80 -2.13 -13.33 -1.55
CA ARG A 80 -1.17 -12.75 -2.50
C ARG A 80 -1.85 -12.04 -3.66
N SER A 81 -2.91 -12.63 -4.23
CA SER A 81 -3.65 -12.01 -5.33
C SER A 81 -4.27 -10.66 -4.94
N LEU A 82 -4.91 -10.60 -3.77
CA LEU A 82 -5.52 -9.38 -3.25
C LEU A 82 -4.49 -8.31 -2.90
N CYS A 83 -3.38 -8.69 -2.27
CA CYS A 83 -2.30 -7.76 -1.97
C CYS A 83 -1.62 -7.21 -3.23
N ASN A 84 -1.39 -8.06 -4.24
CA ASN A 84 -0.87 -7.61 -5.52
C ASN A 84 -1.83 -6.62 -6.18
N LYS A 85 -3.14 -6.91 -6.16
CA LYS A 85 -4.16 -5.99 -6.68
C LYS A 85 -4.11 -4.64 -5.96
N TYR A 86 -4.05 -4.68 -4.63
CA TYR A 86 -3.94 -3.48 -3.81
C TYR A 86 -2.70 -2.65 -4.15
N ASP A 87 -1.51 -3.27 -4.23
CA ASP A 87 -0.28 -2.57 -4.61
C ASP A 87 -0.35 -1.98 -6.02
N CYS A 88 -0.93 -2.71 -6.98
CA CYS A 88 -1.12 -2.22 -8.35
C CYS A 88 -1.99 -0.96 -8.39
N VAL A 89 -3.11 -0.98 -7.67
CA VAL A 89 -4.04 0.16 -7.58
C VAL A 89 -3.35 1.40 -6.99
N LEU A 90 -2.59 1.23 -5.91
CA LEU A 90 -1.82 2.33 -5.31
C LEU A 90 -0.73 2.84 -6.26
N LYS A 91 -0.02 1.91 -6.93
CA LYS A 91 1.01 2.25 -7.92
C LYS A 91 0.44 3.09 -9.05
N GLU A 92 -0.69 2.68 -9.62
CA GLU A 92 -1.36 3.41 -10.69
C GLU A 92 -1.75 4.81 -10.25
N ARG A 93 -2.28 4.98 -9.02
CA ARG A 93 -2.60 6.31 -8.49
C ARG A 93 -1.36 7.19 -8.36
N ILE A 94 -0.28 6.66 -7.80
CA ILE A 94 0.96 7.42 -7.61
C ILE A 94 1.56 7.82 -8.96
N LEU A 95 1.71 6.87 -9.88
CA LEU A 95 2.33 7.13 -11.19
C LEU A 95 1.45 7.96 -12.12
N GLY A 96 0.12 7.84 -12.01
CA GLY A 96 -0.83 8.53 -12.88
C GLY A 96 -1.27 9.92 -12.40
N LYS A 97 -1.12 10.23 -11.11
CA LYS A 97 -1.57 11.51 -10.52
C LYS A 97 -0.47 12.23 -9.73
N VAL A 98 0.08 11.56 -8.71
CA VAL A 98 1.06 12.17 -7.79
C VAL A 98 2.33 12.57 -8.53
N ILE A 99 3.00 11.64 -9.21
CA ILE A 99 4.27 11.92 -9.89
C ILE A 99 4.12 13.00 -10.97
N PRO A 100 3.11 12.98 -11.86
CA PRO A 100 2.90 14.05 -12.83
C PRO A 100 2.66 15.42 -12.20
N SER A 101 1.90 15.48 -11.10
CA SER A 101 1.65 16.74 -10.35
C SER A 101 2.98 17.34 -9.85
N LEU A 102 3.82 16.49 -9.24
CA LEU A 102 5.13 16.88 -8.71
C LEU A 102 6.16 17.23 -9.79
N GLU A 103 6.08 16.64 -11.00
CA GLU A 103 7.02 16.95 -12.09
C GLU A 103 6.98 18.43 -12.50
N GLY A 104 5.82 19.09 -12.38
CA GLY A 104 5.68 20.53 -12.62
C GLY A 104 6.39 21.41 -11.57
N LYS A 105 6.77 20.82 -10.43
CA LYS A 105 7.36 21.50 -9.27
C LYS A 105 8.79 21.06 -8.97
N LYS A 106 9.39 20.17 -9.76
CA LYS A 106 10.67 19.53 -9.44
C LYS A 106 11.85 20.49 -9.15
N ASN A 107 11.85 21.69 -9.75
CA ASN A 107 12.89 22.70 -9.56
C ASN A 107 12.44 23.86 -8.66
N ASP A 108 11.26 23.76 -8.05
CA ASP A 108 10.65 24.79 -7.22
C ASP A 108 10.92 24.46 -5.75
N LYS A 109 11.24 25.48 -4.94
CA LYS A 109 11.42 25.32 -3.49
C LYS A 109 10.16 24.82 -2.78
N SER A 110 8.99 24.96 -3.42
CA SER A 110 7.72 24.42 -2.95
C SER A 110 7.53 22.91 -3.16
N LEU A 111 8.46 22.20 -3.82
CA LEU A 111 8.33 20.76 -4.10
C LEU A 111 8.01 19.94 -2.83
N VAL A 112 8.71 20.20 -1.72
CA VAL A 112 8.50 19.47 -0.46
C VAL A 112 7.09 19.68 0.08
N LYS A 113 6.57 20.92 -0.02
CA LYS A 113 5.21 21.24 0.38
C LYS A 113 4.19 20.51 -0.52
N GLU A 114 4.41 20.52 -1.83
CA GLU A 114 3.55 19.82 -2.78
C GLU A 114 3.52 18.31 -2.51
N ILE A 115 4.66 17.70 -2.14
CA ILE A 115 4.69 16.27 -1.75
C ILE A 115 3.78 16.00 -0.55
N LEU A 116 3.74 16.89 0.45
CA LEU A 116 2.86 16.74 1.61
C LEU A 116 1.39 16.91 1.24
N GLU A 117 1.08 17.86 0.36
CA GLU A 117 -0.28 18.06 -0.15
C GLU A 117 -0.76 16.85 -0.96
N GLU A 118 0.08 16.31 -1.85
CA GLU A 118 -0.19 15.08 -2.58
C GLU A 118 -0.31 13.85 -1.67
N TRP A 119 0.48 13.78 -0.59
CA TRP A 119 0.33 12.73 0.41
C TRP A 119 -1.04 12.79 1.10
N ALA A 120 -1.50 13.99 1.48
CA ALA A 120 -2.81 14.17 2.10
C ALA A 120 -3.95 13.75 1.16
N LEU A 121 -3.88 14.13 -0.12
CA LEU A 121 -4.84 13.70 -1.13
C LEU A 121 -4.79 12.18 -1.38
N PHE A 122 -3.58 11.61 -1.40
CA PHE A 122 -3.38 10.17 -1.51
C PHE A 122 -3.90 9.42 -0.30
N GLU A 123 -3.84 9.99 0.92
CA GLU A 123 -4.40 9.39 2.13
C GLU A 123 -5.94 9.30 2.06
N ILE A 124 -6.61 10.30 1.47
CA ILE A 124 -8.06 10.23 1.22
C ILE A 124 -8.38 9.08 0.25
N TYR A 125 -7.64 8.95 -0.85
CA TYR A 125 -7.77 7.84 -1.79
C TYR A 125 -7.55 6.49 -1.07
N LEU A 126 -6.46 6.40 -0.31
CA LEU A 126 -6.08 5.22 0.45
C LEU A 126 -7.18 4.77 1.40
N ASN A 127 -7.75 5.69 2.17
CA ASN A 127 -8.82 5.38 3.12
C ASN A 127 -10.03 4.76 2.43
N ASN A 128 -10.40 5.27 1.25
CA ASN A 128 -11.52 4.71 0.48
C ASN A 128 -11.22 3.31 -0.06
N VAL A 129 -10.00 3.09 -0.59
CA VAL A 129 -9.59 1.77 -1.08
C VAL A 129 -9.51 0.74 0.05
N GLN A 130 -8.99 1.14 1.21
CA GLN A 130 -8.81 0.26 2.36
C GLN A 130 -10.11 -0.33 2.89
N ILE A 131 -11.24 0.38 2.76
CA ILE A 131 -12.54 -0.10 3.24
C ILE A 131 -12.83 -1.52 2.74
N MET A 132 -12.58 -1.78 1.45
CA MET A 132 -12.84 -3.08 0.83
C MET A 132 -12.01 -4.23 1.43
N PHE A 133 -10.80 -3.93 1.90
CA PHE A 133 -9.85 -4.94 2.38
C PHE A 133 -9.82 -5.02 3.91
N LYS A 134 -10.34 -4.00 4.60
CA LYS A 134 -10.23 -3.81 6.05
C LYS A 134 -10.69 -5.03 6.86
N PRO A 135 -11.85 -5.67 6.59
CA PRO A 135 -12.25 -6.84 7.37
C PRO A 135 -11.30 -8.02 7.21
N ALA A 136 -10.72 -8.20 6.01
CA ALA A 136 -9.74 -9.25 5.77
C ALA A 136 -8.39 -8.92 6.43
N ASP A 137 -7.98 -7.65 6.46
CA ASP A 137 -6.77 -7.18 7.13
C ASP A 137 -6.86 -7.34 8.66
N GLU A 138 -7.96 -6.89 9.27
CA GLU A 138 -8.19 -6.96 10.73
C GLU A 138 -8.26 -8.41 11.27
N LEU A 139 -8.73 -9.35 10.44
CA LEU A 139 -8.76 -10.77 10.76
C LEU A 139 -7.44 -11.50 10.44
N GLY A 140 -6.38 -10.77 10.06
CA GLY A 140 -5.06 -11.34 9.74
C GLY A 140 -5.05 -12.21 8.47
N ARG A 141 -5.99 -11.97 7.55
CA ARG A 141 -6.21 -12.79 6.34
C ARG A 141 -5.37 -12.38 5.16
N LEU A 142 -4.86 -11.15 5.20
CA LEU A 142 -3.91 -10.64 4.24
C LEU A 142 -2.51 -10.81 4.80
N PRO A 143 -1.56 -11.31 3.98
CA PRO A 143 -0.23 -11.61 4.46
C PRO A 143 0.50 -10.30 4.71
N THR A 144 1.24 -10.30 5.79
CA THR A 144 2.28 -9.30 6.00
C THR A 144 3.44 -9.60 5.07
N VAL A 145 3.94 -8.57 4.38
CA VAL A 145 4.96 -8.71 3.31
C VAL A 145 6.28 -9.29 3.83
N SER A 146 6.52 -9.21 5.14
CA SER A 146 7.71 -9.72 5.79
C SER A 146 7.35 -10.43 7.09
N PRO A 147 7.90 -11.63 7.36
CA PRO A 147 7.86 -12.25 8.68
C PRO A 147 8.62 -11.44 9.73
N ILE A 148 9.48 -10.50 9.30
CA ILE A 148 10.29 -9.64 10.17
C ILE A 148 9.53 -8.34 10.51
N LEU A 149 8.67 -7.87 9.61
CA LEU A 149 7.87 -6.66 9.81
C LEU A 149 6.43 -6.88 9.31
N PRO A 150 5.49 -7.16 10.23
CA PRO A 150 4.09 -7.28 9.88
C PRO A 150 3.51 -5.92 9.43
N TRP A 151 3.62 -5.60 8.14
CA TRP A 151 3.05 -4.36 7.62
C TRP A 151 1.55 -4.52 7.42
N SER A 152 0.78 -3.72 8.16
CA SER A 152 -0.62 -3.44 7.84
C SER A 152 -0.72 -2.89 6.41
N LEU A 153 -1.91 -2.99 5.79
CA LEU A 153 -2.15 -2.36 4.49
C LEU A 153 -1.80 -0.87 4.49
N ARG A 154 -2.00 -0.18 5.63
CA ARG A 154 -1.62 1.23 5.78
C ARG A 154 -0.11 1.43 5.75
N ALA A 155 0.67 0.63 6.46
CA ALA A 155 2.14 0.70 6.43
C ALA A 155 2.67 0.41 5.01
N ARG A 156 2.12 -0.62 4.35
CA ARG A 156 2.42 -0.97 2.96
C ARG A 156 2.15 0.18 1.99
N SER A 157 1.07 0.92 2.20
CA SER A 157 0.67 2.03 1.34
C SER A 157 1.60 3.23 1.47
N LYS A 158 1.93 3.58 2.72
CA LYS A 158 2.91 4.63 3.02
C LYS A 158 4.26 4.29 2.36
N HIS A 159 4.72 3.06 2.52
CA HIS A 159 5.97 2.59 1.92
C HIS A 159 5.94 2.67 0.38
N ASN A 160 4.85 2.23 -0.26
CA ASN A 160 4.66 2.31 -1.70
C ASN A 160 4.71 3.76 -2.23
N PHE A 161 4.15 4.71 -1.50
CA PHE A 161 4.22 6.14 -1.83
C PHE A 161 5.65 6.65 -1.72
N CYS A 162 6.29 6.46 -0.56
CA CYS A 162 7.64 6.95 -0.29
C CYS A 162 8.65 6.42 -1.32
N ILE A 163 8.69 5.11 -1.57
CA ILE A 163 9.65 4.54 -2.53
C ILE A 163 9.51 5.15 -3.92
N ARG A 164 8.29 5.40 -4.38
CA ARG A 164 8.05 5.89 -5.74
C ARG A 164 8.33 7.37 -5.88
N VAL A 165 7.87 8.18 -4.93
CA VAL A 165 8.13 9.62 -4.91
C VAL A 165 9.63 9.87 -4.74
N TRP A 166 10.26 9.21 -3.75
CA TRP A 166 11.70 9.32 -3.53
C TRP A 166 12.51 8.78 -4.70
N GLY A 167 12.16 7.61 -5.22
CA GLY A 167 12.82 7.01 -6.37
C GLY A 167 12.79 7.91 -7.61
N LYS A 168 11.85 8.85 -7.69
CA LYS A 168 11.74 9.81 -8.78
C LYS A 168 12.41 11.16 -8.49
N PHE A 169 12.28 11.69 -7.27
CA PHE A 169 12.65 13.08 -6.92
C PHE A 169 13.76 13.18 -5.85
N SER A 170 14.46 12.09 -5.54
CA SER A 170 15.49 12.06 -4.49
C SER A 170 16.56 13.15 -4.66
N CYS A 171 17.08 13.35 -5.88
CA CYS A 171 18.09 14.37 -6.14
C CYS A 171 17.59 15.78 -5.86
N GLU A 172 16.37 16.10 -6.32
CA GLU A 172 15.75 17.40 -6.11
C GLU A 172 15.44 17.65 -4.64
N ILE A 173 14.94 16.64 -3.93
CA ILE A 173 14.69 16.69 -2.49
C ILE A 173 15.99 16.89 -1.72
N ASP A 174 17.02 16.09 -1.99
CA ASP A 174 18.32 16.19 -1.33
C ASP A 174 18.97 17.56 -1.56
N HIS A 175 18.87 18.08 -2.78
CA HIS A 175 19.38 19.41 -3.11
C HIS A 175 18.65 20.50 -2.31
N LEU A 176 17.31 20.47 -2.26
CA LEU A 176 16.51 21.43 -1.50
C LEU A 176 16.81 21.36 0.00
N LEU A 177 16.97 20.15 0.56
CA LEU A 177 17.33 19.98 1.96
C LEU A 177 18.72 20.54 2.28
N ASN A 178 19.68 20.42 1.36
CA ASN A 178 21.02 20.99 1.53
C ASN A 178 21.00 22.53 1.43
N GLU A 179 20.30 23.10 0.45
CA GLU A 179 20.14 24.56 0.35
C GLU A 179 19.51 25.16 1.61
N MET A 180 18.53 24.45 2.19
CA MET A 180 17.85 24.85 3.42
C MET A 180 18.70 24.71 4.69
N ASN A 181 19.69 23.81 4.70
CA ASN A 181 20.64 23.69 5.82
C ASN A 181 21.72 24.79 5.75
N ASP A 182 22.06 25.23 4.54
CA ASP A 182 23.08 26.26 4.31
C ASP A 182 22.51 27.68 4.42
N SER A 183 21.21 27.88 4.17
CA SER A 183 20.53 29.14 4.50
C SER A 183 20.23 29.17 6.01
N SER A 184 20.52 30.28 6.71
CA SER A 184 20.14 30.43 8.12
C SER A 184 18.62 30.58 8.33
N GLU A 185 17.83 30.27 7.30
CA GLU A 185 16.38 30.21 7.35
C GLU A 185 16.02 28.93 8.09
N ARG A 186 15.49 29.06 9.31
CA ARG A 186 14.96 27.92 10.07
C ARG A 186 14.16 27.04 9.13
N LEU A 187 14.53 25.75 9.04
CA LEU A 187 13.76 24.73 8.34
C LEU A 187 12.28 25.00 8.60
N HIS A 188 11.56 25.41 7.56
CA HIS A 188 10.13 25.66 7.66
C HIS A 188 9.49 24.40 8.25
N GLU A 189 8.48 24.56 9.11
CA GLU A 189 7.84 23.46 9.85
C GLU A 189 7.48 22.27 8.94
N ASP A 190 7.16 22.53 7.67
CA ASP A 190 6.82 21.54 6.64
C ASP A 190 8.02 20.68 6.20
N SER A 191 9.22 21.25 6.13
CA SER A 191 10.44 20.48 5.82
C SER A 191 10.85 19.58 6.98
N ILE A 192 10.63 20.02 8.23
CA ILE A 192 10.81 19.18 9.42
C ILE A 192 9.78 18.05 9.42
N LYS A 193 8.50 18.35 9.14
CA LYS A 193 7.45 17.33 9.00
C LYS A 193 7.76 16.32 7.90
N PHE A 194 8.29 16.76 6.76
CA PHE A 194 8.67 15.85 5.68
C PHE A 194 9.89 15.00 6.04
N VAL A 195 10.92 15.57 6.66
CA VAL A 195 12.10 14.83 7.14
C VAL A 195 11.71 13.84 8.25
N LEU A 196 10.81 14.21 9.18
CA LEU A 196 10.29 13.29 10.20
C LEU A 196 9.38 12.20 9.59
N PHE A 197 8.47 12.58 8.68
CA PHE A 197 7.65 11.66 7.89
C PHE A 197 8.54 10.66 7.15
N TYR A 198 9.67 11.10 6.60
CA TYR A 198 10.64 10.23 5.96
C TYR A 198 11.49 9.43 6.96
N TYR A 199 11.97 10.01 8.05
CA TYR A 199 12.85 9.36 9.03
C TYR A 199 12.12 8.25 9.80
N GLU A 200 10.85 8.48 10.17
CA GLU A 200 9.96 7.44 10.70
C GLU A 200 9.72 6.31 9.68
N MET A 201 9.80 6.60 8.38
CA MET A 201 9.52 5.67 7.28
C MET A 201 10.78 4.98 6.71
N GLY A 202 11.96 5.60 6.84
CA GLY A 202 13.26 5.16 6.35
C GLY A 202 13.96 4.18 7.29
N GLN A 203 13.64 4.21 8.59
CA GLN A 203 14.03 3.13 9.51
C GLN A 203 13.35 1.79 9.18
N ALA A 204 12.21 1.80 8.47
CA ALA A 204 11.54 0.59 8.02
C ALA A 204 12.18 -0.04 6.76
N THR A 205 12.93 0.71 5.96
CA THR A 205 13.67 0.22 4.78
C THR A 205 15.11 -0.16 5.09
N THR A 206 15.74 0.55 6.03
CA THR A 206 17.17 0.38 6.33
C THR A 206 17.46 -0.87 7.17
N ALA A 207 16.53 -1.42 7.94
CA ALA A 207 16.73 -2.71 8.62
C ALA A 207 16.99 -3.90 7.65
N THR A 208 16.70 -3.74 6.35
CA THR A 208 16.99 -4.74 5.31
C THR A 208 18.18 -4.41 4.41
N ASP A 209 18.73 -3.18 4.45
CA ASP A 209 19.83 -2.75 3.57
C ASP A 209 20.94 -1.91 4.27
N ILE A 210 20.98 -1.83 5.62
CA ILE A 210 22.13 -1.24 6.35
C ILE A 210 23.30 -2.24 6.32
N HIS A 211 23.99 -2.28 5.19
CA HIS A 211 25.45 -2.43 5.22
C HIS A 211 26.21 -1.42 4.37
N THR A 212 25.54 -0.45 3.75
CA THR A 212 26.24 0.61 3.01
C THR A 212 25.65 1.99 3.28
N ASN A 213 26.50 2.85 3.85
CA ASN A 213 26.33 4.28 4.11
C ASN A 213 25.54 4.72 5.35
N ARG A 214 26.25 4.65 6.49
CA ARG A 214 26.19 5.65 7.55
C ARG A 214 26.39 7.05 6.98
N SER A 215 25.49 7.97 7.32
CA SER A 215 25.76 9.31 7.88
C SER A 215 24.66 10.30 7.49
N LEU A 216 23.51 10.26 8.16
CA LEU A 216 22.58 11.40 8.14
C LEU A 216 22.01 11.66 9.55
N VAL A 217 22.55 12.73 10.12
CA VAL A 217 21.97 13.72 11.04
C VAL A 217 21.35 13.19 12.34
N CYS A 218 22.16 13.29 13.39
CA CYS A 218 21.73 13.34 14.77
C CYS A 218 20.99 14.67 15.02
N VAL A 219 19.68 14.73 14.82
CA VAL A 219 18.87 15.83 15.38
C VAL A 219 18.61 15.47 16.85
N ARG A 220 19.42 16.03 17.74
CA ARG A 220 19.10 16.11 19.18
C ARG A 220 17.82 16.91 19.31
N LEU A 221 16.73 16.24 19.66
CA LEU A 221 15.61 16.88 20.35
C LEU A 221 16.05 17.00 21.82
N GLU A 222 16.23 18.23 22.29
CA GLU A 222 16.41 18.54 23.72
C GLU A 222 15.15 18.17 24.52
#